data_AF-A0A851V7U1-F1
#
_entry.id   AF-A0A851V7U1-F1
#
_cell.length_a   1.000
_cell.length_b   1.000
_cell.length_c   1.000
_cell.angle_alpha   90.00
_cell.angle_beta   90.00
_cell.angle_gamma   90.00
#
_symmetry.space_group_name_H-M   'P 1'
#
loop_
_entity.id
_entity.type
_entity.pdbx_description
1 polymer ?
#
loop_
_entity_poly.entity_id
_entity_poly.type
_entity_poly.pdbx_seq_one_letter_code
_entity_poly.pdbx_strand_id
1 'polypeptide(L)'
;VLFRYEDAWAALHKGAKDCAKAGELVDSEVVMLSAHWEKKRNSLVELQDQLQQIPGFLADLECLTASLGQLEANFEEMENHLLCLEELCEQCELERYKCMQTLQLENYKKAKRKELETFKAELDAEHAQKVLDMEHTQQMKLKERQKFFEEAFQQDMEQYLSTGYLQIAERRGNMSSMEVNVDMLEQMDLMDMSDQEALDVFLNSGSEDNNVLSPMLGPDSNTYVNEISLQVPSQSELRQKLCSLSSTCTDSASQDASEGESPVVQSDEEEVQVDTALAAVTERKGASDGSDESDSQTI
;
A
#
# COMPACT_ATOMS: atom_id res chain seq x y z
N VAL A 1 8.60 -13.37 -133.45
CA VAL A 1 8.22 -12.11 -132.74
C VAL A 1 7.29 -12.40 -131.57
N LEU A 2 6.17 -13.12 -131.76
CA LEU A 2 5.23 -13.49 -130.68
C LEU A 2 5.89 -14.21 -129.47
N PHE A 3 6.70 -15.23 -129.73
CA PHE A 3 7.38 -16.02 -128.68
C PHE A 3 8.24 -15.19 -127.71
N ARG A 4 8.89 -14.11 -128.19
CA ARG A 4 9.68 -13.23 -127.32
C ARG A 4 8.83 -12.37 -126.39
N TYR A 5 7.62 -12.00 -126.82
CA TYR A 5 6.67 -11.29 -125.97
C TYR A 5 6.04 -12.22 -124.94
N GLU A 6 5.79 -13.47 -125.31
CA GLU A 6 5.31 -14.52 -124.41
C GLU A 6 6.32 -14.80 -123.28
N ASP A 7 7.61 -15.01 -123.62
CA ASP A 7 8.68 -15.19 -122.64
C ASP A 7 8.84 -13.97 -121.72
N ALA A 8 8.81 -12.76 -122.28
CA ALA A 8 8.91 -11.53 -121.50
C ALA A 8 7.72 -11.34 -120.56
N TRP A 9 6.51 -11.70 -121.02
CA TRP A 9 5.30 -11.64 -120.20
C TRP A 9 5.32 -12.68 -119.07
N ALA A 10 5.78 -13.90 -119.35
CA ALA A 10 5.95 -14.94 -118.34
C ALA A 10 7.00 -14.54 -117.27
N ALA A 11 8.12 -13.94 -117.69
CA ALA A 11 9.13 -13.42 -116.78
C ALA A 11 8.60 -12.27 -115.91
N LEU A 12 7.84 -11.34 -116.50
CA LEU A 12 7.20 -10.24 -115.76
C LEU A 12 6.18 -10.75 -114.75
N HIS A 13 5.32 -11.70 -115.14
CA HIS A 13 4.32 -12.28 -114.23
C HIS A 13 4.97 -13.07 -113.09
N LYS A 14 6.06 -13.79 -113.38
CA LYS A 14 6.87 -14.45 -112.34
C LYS A 14 7.48 -13.41 -111.40
N GLY A 15 8.10 -12.35 -111.94
CA GLY A 15 8.64 -11.24 -111.16
C GLY A 15 7.59 -10.57 -110.28
N ALA A 16 6.40 -10.28 -110.83
CA ALA A 16 5.29 -9.72 -110.06
C ALA A 16 4.81 -10.65 -108.93
N LYS A 17 4.76 -11.96 -109.17
CA LYS A 17 4.41 -12.95 -108.15
C LYS A 17 5.47 -13.05 -107.04
N ASP A 18 6.74 -13.02 -107.41
CA ASP A 18 7.84 -13.08 -106.44
C ASP A 18 7.92 -11.77 -105.63
N CYS A 19 7.68 -10.62 -106.27
CA CYS A 19 7.52 -9.33 -105.58
C CYS A 19 6.31 -9.33 -104.62
N ALA A 20 5.17 -9.88 -105.02
CA ALA A 20 3.99 -9.98 -104.15
C ALA A 20 4.29 -10.83 -102.89
N LYS A 21 4.94 -11.98 -103.05
CA LYS A 21 5.36 -12.82 -101.91
C LYS A 21 6.36 -12.13 -100.99
N ALA A 22 7.32 -11.40 -101.56
CA ALA A 22 8.25 -10.61 -100.76
C ALA A 22 7.51 -9.51 -99.98
N GLY A 23 6.51 -8.88 -100.60
CA GLY A 23 5.61 -7.93 -99.95
C GLY A 23 4.82 -8.55 -98.79
N GLU A 24 4.23 -9.74 -98.98
CA GLU A 24 3.49 -10.47 -97.94
C GLU A 24 4.39 -10.86 -96.74
N LEU A 25 5.65 -11.22 -96.99
CA LEU A 25 6.62 -11.52 -95.92
C LEU A 25 6.95 -10.27 -95.10
N VAL A 26 7.26 -9.16 -95.78
CA VAL A 26 7.55 -7.88 -95.10
C VAL A 26 6.33 -7.38 -94.33
N ASP A 27 5.13 -7.48 -94.89
CA ASP A 27 3.89 -7.12 -94.20
C ASP A 27 3.69 -7.95 -92.93
N SER A 28 3.93 -9.28 -93.02
CA SER A 28 3.87 -10.18 -91.86
C SER A 28 4.88 -9.79 -90.77
N GLU A 29 6.11 -9.44 -91.15
CA GLU A 29 7.14 -8.97 -90.21
C GLU A 29 6.76 -7.63 -89.57
N VAL A 30 6.21 -6.69 -90.34
CA VAL A 30 5.74 -5.38 -89.84
C VAL A 30 4.60 -5.55 -88.84
N VAL A 31 3.63 -6.44 -89.12
CA VAL A 31 2.53 -6.75 -88.20
C VAL A 31 3.07 -7.35 -86.90
N MET A 32 3.98 -8.32 -86.99
CA MET A 32 4.60 -8.94 -85.82
C MET A 32 5.39 -7.93 -84.98
N LEU A 33 6.17 -7.06 -85.64
CA LEU A 33 6.93 -6.01 -84.97
C LEU A 33 6.01 -4.98 -84.29
N SER A 34 4.92 -4.60 -84.97
CA SER A 34 3.90 -3.68 -84.41
C SER A 34 3.24 -4.26 -83.17
N ALA A 35 2.84 -5.55 -83.22
CA ALA A 35 2.26 -6.24 -82.07
C ALA A 35 3.26 -6.34 -80.89
N HIS A 36 4.54 -6.59 -81.18
CA HIS A 36 5.58 -6.61 -80.16
C HIS A 36 5.76 -5.24 -79.50
N TRP A 37 5.82 -4.16 -80.28
CA TRP A 37 5.94 -2.80 -79.75
C TRP A 37 4.71 -2.36 -78.95
N GLU A 38 3.51 -2.74 -79.41
CA GLU A 38 2.27 -2.44 -78.69
C GLU A 38 2.25 -3.14 -77.32
N LYS A 39 2.72 -4.38 -77.24
CA LYS A 39 2.88 -5.09 -75.96
C LYS A 39 3.88 -4.37 -75.05
N LYS A 40 5.04 -3.96 -75.58
CA LYS A 40 6.05 -3.22 -74.80
C LYS A 40 5.51 -1.88 -74.31
N ARG A 41 4.75 -1.17 -75.16
CA ARG A 41 4.08 0.08 -74.81
C ARG A 41 3.09 -0.12 -73.67
N ASN A 42 2.25 -1.15 -73.74
CA ASN A 42 1.30 -1.48 -72.66
C ASN A 42 2.02 -1.76 -71.34
N SER A 43 3.07 -2.60 -71.35
CA SER A 43 3.85 -2.87 -70.12
C SER A 43 4.52 -1.62 -69.54
N LEU A 44 4.94 -0.67 -70.38
CA LEU A 44 5.52 0.60 -69.91
C LEU A 44 4.47 1.51 -69.28
N VAL A 45 3.25 1.53 -69.82
CA VAL A 45 2.11 2.28 -69.24
C VAL A 45 1.73 1.69 -67.89
N GLU A 46 1.65 0.36 -67.76
CA GLU A 46 1.40 -0.30 -66.47
C GLU A 46 2.46 0.05 -65.42
N LEU A 47 3.75 0.06 -65.80
CA LEU A 47 4.82 0.47 -64.91
C LEU A 47 4.72 1.95 -64.52
N GLN A 48 4.35 2.81 -65.47
CA GLN A 48 4.13 4.24 -65.22
C GLN A 48 2.98 4.45 -64.22
N ASP A 49 1.87 3.73 -64.39
CA ASP A 49 0.73 3.79 -63.47
C ASP A 49 1.10 3.32 -62.06
N GLN A 50 1.97 2.32 -61.94
CA GLN A 50 2.52 1.88 -60.64
C GLN A 50 3.43 2.94 -60.01
N LEU A 51 4.34 3.52 -60.79
CA LEU A 51 5.23 4.59 -60.32
C LEU A 51 4.44 5.81 -59.85
N GLN A 52 3.33 6.13 -60.52
CA GLN A 52 2.47 7.26 -60.15
C GLN A 52 1.75 7.07 -58.81
N GLN A 53 1.64 5.83 -58.30
CA GLN A 53 1.04 5.56 -56.98
C GLN A 53 2.02 5.76 -55.81
N ILE A 54 3.34 5.72 -56.06
CA ILE A 54 4.37 5.84 -55.01
C ILE A 54 4.18 7.09 -54.12
N PRO A 55 3.87 8.29 -54.64
CA PRO A 55 3.61 9.45 -53.79
C PRO A 55 2.44 9.28 -52.83
N GLY A 56 1.39 8.54 -53.23
CA GLY A 56 0.27 8.22 -52.34
C GLY A 56 0.70 7.31 -51.20
N PHE A 57 1.43 6.24 -51.51
CA PHE A 57 2.00 5.35 -50.49
C PHE A 57 2.96 6.08 -49.53
N LEU A 58 3.75 7.03 -50.04
CA LEU A 58 4.61 7.86 -49.18
C LEU A 58 3.79 8.75 -48.24
N ALA A 59 2.73 9.40 -48.74
CA ALA A 59 1.84 10.20 -47.90
C ALA A 59 1.15 9.36 -46.81
N ASP A 60 0.72 8.14 -47.14
CA ASP A 60 0.14 7.21 -46.16
C ASP A 60 1.17 6.81 -45.10
N LEU A 61 2.42 6.53 -45.50
CA LEU A 61 3.52 6.22 -44.58
C LEU A 61 3.85 7.41 -43.66
N GLU A 62 3.89 8.62 -44.22
CA GLU A 62 4.09 9.86 -43.45
C GLU A 62 2.95 10.07 -42.44
N CYS A 63 1.70 9.81 -42.83
CA CYS A 63 0.54 9.87 -41.94
C CYS A 63 0.63 8.85 -40.80
N LEU A 64 0.97 7.59 -41.10
CA LEU A 64 1.18 6.55 -40.10
C LEU A 64 2.32 6.91 -39.14
N THR A 65 3.41 7.47 -39.66
CA THR A 65 4.55 7.91 -38.86
C THR A 65 4.16 9.05 -37.91
N ALA A 66 3.38 10.02 -38.38
CA ALA A 66 2.87 11.10 -37.54
C ALA A 66 1.90 10.58 -36.46
N SER A 67 1.01 9.64 -36.81
CA SER A 67 0.10 9.02 -35.85
C SER A 67 0.84 8.22 -34.78
N LEU A 68 1.92 7.53 -35.14
CA LEU A 68 2.75 6.81 -34.18
C LEU A 68 3.42 7.78 -33.22
N GLY A 69 4.02 8.86 -33.72
CA GLY A 69 4.63 9.89 -32.87
C GLY A 69 3.64 10.56 -31.93
N GLN A 70 2.41 10.80 -32.37
CA GLN A 70 1.35 11.31 -31.47
C GLN A 70 0.98 10.31 -30.39
N LEU A 71 0.91 9.02 -30.73
CA LEU A 71 0.61 7.97 -29.77
C LEU A 71 1.72 7.83 -28.72
N GLU A 72 2.99 7.90 -29.15
CA GLU A 72 4.15 7.94 -28.25
C GLU A 72 4.06 9.10 -27.26
N ALA A 73 3.74 10.32 -27.72
CA ALA A 73 3.57 11.48 -26.86
C ALA A 73 2.41 11.29 -25.85
N ASN A 74 1.31 10.67 -26.27
CA ASN A 74 0.18 10.37 -25.38
C ASN A 74 0.57 9.33 -24.30
N PHE A 75 1.40 8.34 -24.64
CA PHE A 75 1.91 7.38 -23.67
C PHE A 75 2.84 8.05 -22.66
N GLU A 76 3.74 8.91 -23.10
CA GLU A 76 4.61 9.69 -22.20
C GLU A 76 3.78 10.58 -21.24
N GLU A 77 2.73 11.24 -21.73
CA GLU A 77 1.82 12.01 -20.88
C GLU A 77 1.09 11.12 -19.86
N MET A 78 0.64 9.94 -20.25
CA MET A 78 -0.03 8.99 -19.36
C MET A 78 0.92 8.43 -18.29
N GLU A 79 2.17 8.13 -18.65
CA GLU A 79 3.21 7.71 -17.70
C GLU A 79 3.47 8.81 -16.65
N ASN A 80 3.54 10.07 -17.08
CA ASN A 80 3.67 11.20 -16.16
C ASN A 80 2.47 11.32 -15.20
N HIS A 81 1.24 11.13 -15.69
CA HIS A 81 0.05 11.15 -14.84
C HIS A 81 0.03 9.98 -13.84
N LEU A 82 0.49 8.79 -14.24
CA LEU A 82 0.59 7.63 -13.35
C LEU A 82 1.62 7.87 -12.25
N LEU A 83 2.75 8.48 -12.57
CA LEU A 83 3.78 8.83 -11.57
C LEU A 83 3.24 9.84 -10.55
N CYS A 84 2.55 10.89 -11.01
CA CYS A 84 1.86 11.83 -10.12
C CYS A 84 0.80 11.15 -9.23
N LEU A 85 0.08 10.16 -9.75
CA LEU A 85 -0.92 9.41 -8.99
C LEU A 85 -0.25 8.55 -7.91
N GLU A 86 0.89 7.92 -8.21
CA GLU A 86 1.68 7.16 -7.24
C GLU A 86 2.14 8.05 -6.09
N GLU A 87 2.72 9.23 -6.39
CA GLU A 87 3.11 10.22 -5.39
C GLU A 87 1.93 10.65 -4.49
N LEU A 88 0.75 10.87 -5.09
CA LEU A 88 -0.45 11.24 -4.34
C LEU A 88 -0.95 10.10 -3.43
N CYS A 89 -0.87 8.85 -3.90
CA CYS A 89 -1.22 7.67 -3.11
C CYS A 89 -0.29 7.51 -1.90
N GLU A 90 1.02 7.63 -2.10
CA GLU A 90 2.00 7.60 -1.01
C GLU A 90 1.72 8.68 0.02
N GLN A 91 1.44 9.90 -0.42
CA GLN A 91 1.08 11.01 0.46
C GLN A 91 -0.22 10.73 1.24
N CYS A 92 -1.24 10.16 0.59
CA CYS A 92 -2.49 9.78 1.25
C CYS A 92 -2.26 8.72 2.34
N GLU A 93 -1.43 7.72 2.06
CA GLU A 93 -1.09 6.67 3.02
C GLU A 93 -0.33 7.23 4.22
N LEU A 94 0.62 8.14 3.98
CA LEU A 94 1.37 8.81 5.03
C LEU A 94 0.45 9.64 5.95
N GLU A 95 -0.46 10.43 5.37
CA GLU A 95 -1.41 11.23 6.16
C GLU A 95 -2.39 10.34 6.93
N ARG A 96 -2.85 9.24 6.34
CA ARG A 96 -3.67 8.25 7.04
C ARG A 96 -2.93 7.64 8.23
N TYR A 97 -1.65 7.30 8.06
CA TYR A 97 -0.82 6.76 9.14
C TYR A 97 -0.63 7.76 10.28
N LYS A 98 -0.28 9.02 9.97
CA LYS A 98 -0.15 10.10 10.97
C LYS A 98 -1.46 10.32 11.74
N CYS A 99 -2.58 10.35 11.03
CA CYS A 99 -3.91 10.52 11.64
C CYS A 99 -4.21 9.37 12.61
N MET A 100 -3.99 8.12 12.19
CA MET A 100 -4.21 6.94 13.03
C MET A 100 -3.32 6.96 14.29
N GLN A 101 -2.04 7.31 14.16
CA GLN A 101 -1.12 7.40 15.29
C GLN A 101 -1.53 8.53 16.27
N THR A 102 -1.95 9.67 15.74
CA THR A 102 -2.44 10.81 16.53
C THR A 102 -3.67 10.41 17.33
N LEU A 103 -4.64 9.74 16.68
CA LEU A 103 -5.84 9.23 17.33
C LEU A 103 -5.52 8.22 18.43
N GLN A 104 -4.58 7.30 18.17
CA GLN A 104 -4.15 6.32 19.16
C GLN A 104 -3.54 7.01 20.39
N LEU A 105 -2.69 8.02 20.19
CA LEU A 105 -2.08 8.79 21.27
C LEU A 105 -3.13 9.58 22.08
N GLU A 106 -4.09 10.21 21.41
CA GLU A 106 -5.17 10.94 22.06
C GLU A 106 -6.04 9.99 22.92
N ASN A 107 -6.40 8.83 22.38
CA ASN A 107 -7.16 7.81 23.10
C ASN A 107 -6.40 7.29 24.32
N TYR A 108 -5.09 7.03 24.18
CA TYR A 108 -4.24 6.62 25.30
C TYR A 108 -4.19 7.69 26.40
N LYS A 109 -3.93 8.95 26.03
CA LYS A 109 -3.94 10.09 26.98
C LYS A 109 -5.29 10.24 27.67
N LYS A 110 -6.39 10.04 26.95
CA LYS A 110 -7.75 10.09 27.51
C LYS A 110 -8.00 8.93 28.48
N ALA A 111 -7.56 7.71 28.15
CA ALA A 111 -7.67 6.56 29.04
C ALA A 111 -6.87 6.77 30.33
N LYS A 112 -5.63 7.28 30.23
CA LYS A 112 -4.80 7.57 31.40
C LYS A 112 -5.36 8.66 32.30
N ARG A 113 -5.97 9.70 31.74
CA ARG A 113 -6.69 10.71 32.54
C ARG A 113 -7.84 10.11 33.32
N LYS A 114 -8.63 9.23 32.69
CA LYS A 114 -9.74 8.53 33.38
C LYS A 114 -9.25 7.61 34.48
N GLU A 115 -8.20 6.83 34.24
CA GLU A 115 -7.60 5.93 35.23
C GLU A 115 -7.08 6.70 36.46
N LEU A 116 -6.47 7.87 36.24
CA LEU A 116 -6.01 8.74 37.31
C LEU A 116 -7.18 9.34 38.11
N GLU A 117 -8.25 9.76 37.43
CA GLU A 117 -9.46 10.26 38.08
C GLU A 117 -10.15 9.18 38.92
N THR A 118 -10.23 7.94 38.43
CA THR A 118 -10.79 6.81 39.19
C THR A 118 -9.93 6.46 40.39
N PHE A 119 -8.61 6.37 40.22
CA PHE A 119 -7.69 6.07 41.32
C PHE A 119 -7.77 7.14 42.41
N LYS A 120 -7.85 8.41 42.02
CA LYS A 120 -8.04 9.51 42.98
C LYS A 120 -9.35 9.38 43.75
N ALA A 121 -10.46 9.11 43.06
CA ALA A 121 -11.76 8.93 43.70
C ALA A 121 -11.79 7.71 44.66
N GLU A 122 -11.12 6.62 44.29
CA GLU A 122 -10.97 5.43 45.15
C GLU A 122 -10.16 5.76 46.41
N LEU A 123 -9.04 6.48 46.27
CA LEU A 123 -8.21 6.89 47.40
C LEU A 123 -8.95 7.84 48.34
N ASP A 124 -9.70 8.80 47.79
CA ASP A 124 -10.54 9.73 48.56
C ASP A 124 -11.62 8.96 49.34
N ALA A 125 -12.24 7.95 48.72
CA ALA A 125 -13.24 7.09 49.36
C ALA A 125 -12.63 6.20 50.45
N GLU A 126 -11.46 5.60 50.21
CA GLU A 126 -10.73 4.82 51.20
C GLU A 126 -10.36 5.67 52.41
N HIS A 127 -9.86 6.88 52.18
CA HIS A 127 -9.53 7.82 53.25
C HIS A 127 -10.77 8.20 54.06
N ALA A 128 -11.89 8.53 53.40
CA ALA A 128 -13.15 8.83 54.08
C ALA A 128 -13.65 7.64 54.92
N GLN A 129 -13.58 6.41 54.39
CA GLN A 129 -13.96 5.20 55.12
C GLN A 129 -13.07 4.98 56.34
N LYS A 130 -11.76 5.14 56.21
CA LYS A 130 -10.80 4.98 57.31
C LYS A 130 -11.04 6.00 58.43
N VAL A 131 -11.40 7.23 58.08
CA VAL A 131 -11.79 8.27 59.06
C VAL A 131 -13.06 7.85 59.81
N LEU A 132 -14.09 7.35 59.10
CA LEU A 132 -15.32 6.86 59.73
C LEU A 132 -15.07 5.65 60.64
N ASP A 133 -14.25 4.70 60.23
CA ASP A 133 -13.90 3.51 61.01
C ASP A 133 -13.13 3.90 62.29
N MET A 134 -12.21 4.86 62.18
CA MET A 134 -11.47 5.40 63.32
C MET A 134 -12.40 6.12 64.30
N GLU A 135 -13.33 6.96 63.80
CA GLU A 135 -14.34 7.62 64.63
C GLU A 135 -15.24 6.61 65.34
N HIS A 136 -15.73 5.60 64.62
CA HIS A 136 -16.56 4.55 65.21
C HIS A 136 -15.80 3.76 66.28
N THR A 137 -14.55 3.41 66.01
CA THR A 137 -13.68 2.73 66.99
C THR A 137 -13.48 3.58 68.25
N GLN A 138 -13.26 4.89 68.10
CA GLN A 138 -13.16 5.82 69.24
C GLN A 138 -14.48 5.91 70.02
N GLN A 139 -15.62 6.03 69.34
CA GLN A 139 -16.94 6.05 69.97
C GLN A 139 -17.24 4.76 70.75
N MET A 140 -16.91 3.59 70.18
CA MET A 140 -17.07 2.29 70.84
C MET A 140 -16.22 2.21 72.12
N LYS A 141 -14.96 2.65 72.09
CA LYS A 141 -14.11 2.73 73.30
C LYS A 141 -14.70 3.63 74.38
N LEU A 142 -15.22 4.80 74.01
CA LEU A 142 -15.87 5.72 74.96
C LEU A 142 -17.14 5.09 75.56
N LYS A 143 -17.95 4.40 74.75
CA LYS A 143 -19.18 3.74 75.18
C LYS A 143 -18.91 2.54 76.09
N GLU A 144 -17.91 1.71 75.78
CA GLU A 144 -17.48 0.61 76.65
C GLU A 144 -16.96 1.13 78.00
N ARG A 145 -16.18 2.22 77.97
CA ARG A 145 -15.72 2.89 79.19
C ARG A 145 -16.88 3.42 80.02
N GLN A 146 -17.87 4.06 79.39
CA GLN A 146 -19.09 4.49 80.07
C GLN A 146 -19.83 3.30 80.72
N LYS A 147 -19.99 2.19 79.99
CA LYS A 147 -20.63 0.97 80.50
C LYS A 147 -19.89 0.40 81.72
N PHE A 148 -18.56 0.39 81.69
CA PHE A 148 -17.75 -0.08 82.81
C PHE A 148 -17.99 0.74 84.09
N PHE A 149 -18.10 2.06 83.97
CA PHE A 149 -18.41 2.92 85.11
C PHE A 149 -19.85 2.74 85.60
N GLU A 150 -20.81 2.58 84.69
CA GLU A 150 -22.21 2.31 85.05
C GLU A 150 -22.33 0.98 85.82
N GLU A 151 -21.64 -0.06 85.37
CA GLU A 151 -21.62 -1.37 86.06
C GLU A 151 -20.95 -1.29 87.43
N ALA A 152 -19.83 -0.55 87.55
CA ALA A 152 -19.20 -0.31 88.84
C ALA A 152 -20.13 0.45 89.81
N PHE A 153 -20.87 1.44 89.31
CA PHE A 153 -21.86 2.17 90.11
C PHE A 153 -23.03 1.29 90.54
N GLN A 154 -23.54 0.45 89.64
CA GLN A 154 -24.61 -0.49 89.93
C GLN A 154 -24.19 -1.49 91.02
N GLN A 155 -22.97 -2.03 90.94
CA GLN A 155 -22.41 -2.90 91.96
C GLN A 155 -22.31 -2.19 93.32
N ASP A 156 -21.82 -0.95 93.33
CA ASP A 156 -21.73 -0.14 94.55
C ASP A 156 -23.12 0.12 95.18
N MET A 157 -24.13 0.39 94.34
CA MET A 157 -25.51 0.57 94.78
C MET A 157 -26.10 -0.74 95.36
N GLU A 158 -25.91 -1.88 94.69
CA GLU A 158 -26.33 -3.19 95.17
C GLU A 158 -25.65 -3.58 96.49
N GLN A 159 -24.35 -3.29 96.61
CA GLN A 159 -23.59 -3.50 97.84
C GLN A 159 -24.15 -2.64 98.99
N TYR A 160 -24.45 -1.37 98.74
CA TYR A 160 -25.06 -0.49 99.75
C TYR A 160 -26.42 -1.03 100.22
N LEU A 161 -27.30 -1.43 99.29
CA LEU A 161 -28.60 -2.00 99.61
C LEU A 161 -28.49 -3.33 100.40
N SER A 162 -27.47 -4.13 100.12
CA SER A 162 -27.26 -5.43 100.79
C SER A 162 -26.65 -5.32 102.19
N THR A 163 -25.70 -4.40 102.38
CA THR A 163 -24.89 -4.32 103.61
C THR A 163 -25.18 -3.10 104.50
N GLY A 164 -25.81 -2.05 103.96
CA GLY A 164 -26.14 -0.81 104.69
C GLY A 164 -25.01 0.23 104.81
N TYR A 165 -23.83 -0.02 104.24
CA TYR A 165 -22.69 0.92 104.22
C TYR A 165 -21.89 0.77 102.92
N LEU A 166 -21.29 1.85 102.41
CA LEU A 166 -20.59 1.90 101.12
C LEU A 166 -19.05 1.94 101.31
N GLN A 167 -18.32 1.01 100.68
CA GLN A 167 -16.85 0.91 100.77
C GLN A 167 -16.16 1.75 99.69
N ILE A 168 -16.11 3.06 99.87
CA ILE A 168 -15.56 4.00 98.86
C ILE A 168 -14.02 4.12 98.94
N ALA A 169 -13.43 3.92 100.12
CA ALA A 169 -12.03 4.34 100.38
C ALA A 169 -10.96 3.38 99.82
N GLU A 170 -11.25 2.08 99.67
CA GLU A 170 -10.22 1.05 99.41
C GLU A 170 -9.97 0.77 97.91
N ARG A 171 -10.92 1.07 97.02
CA ARG A 171 -10.79 0.83 95.57
C ARG A 171 -10.25 2.01 94.75
N ARG A 172 -9.88 3.13 95.39
CA ARG A 172 -9.44 4.36 94.70
C ARG A 172 -8.05 4.26 94.04
N GLY A 173 -7.30 3.17 94.29
CA GLY A 173 -5.94 2.99 93.78
C GLY A 173 -5.81 2.58 92.31
N ASN A 174 -6.88 2.07 91.68
CA ASN A 174 -6.79 1.47 90.34
C ASN A 174 -7.75 2.06 89.29
N MET A 175 -8.59 3.04 89.65
CA MET A 175 -9.65 3.55 88.77
C MET A 175 -9.38 4.96 88.22
N SER A 176 -8.27 5.59 88.59
CA SER A 176 -7.89 6.92 88.12
C SER A 176 -6.88 6.83 86.99
N SER A 177 -7.37 6.73 85.76
CA SER A 177 -6.60 7.20 84.59
C SER A 177 -7.56 7.91 83.64
N MET A 178 -8.03 9.07 84.10
CA MET A 178 -8.41 10.16 83.21
C MET A 178 -7.16 11.00 82.97
N GLU A 179 -6.09 10.39 82.46
CA GLU A 179 -5.09 11.18 81.76
C GLU A 179 -5.71 11.49 80.40
N VAL A 180 -6.25 12.70 80.30
CA VAL A 180 -6.36 13.37 79.01
C VAL A 180 -4.93 13.37 78.48
N ASN A 181 -4.65 12.67 77.39
CA ASN A 181 -3.34 12.69 76.75
C ASN A 181 -3.09 14.11 76.19
N VAL A 182 -2.82 15.08 77.07
CA VAL A 182 -2.37 16.42 76.72
C VAL A 182 -1.03 16.31 75.99
N ASP A 183 -0.20 15.33 76.39
CA ASP A 183 1.11 15.05 75.81
C ASP A 183 1.05 14.55 74.35
N MET A 184 -0.08 13.99 73.88
CA MET A 184 -0.26 13.62 72.45
C MET A 184 -0.78 14.79 71.61
N LEU A 185 -1.30 15.84 72.25
CA LEU A 185 -1.73 17.07 71.58
C LEU A 185 -0.54 18.00 71.29
N GLU A 186 0.51 17.93 72.13
CA GLU A 186 1.79 18.63 71.94
C GLU A 186 2.64 18.03 70.81
N GLN A 187 2.29 16.84 70.31
CA GLN A 187 3.00 16.11 69.26
C GLN A 187 2.25 16.06 67.92
N MET A 188 1.29 16.95 67.72
CA MET A 188 0.77 17.25 66.38
C MET A 188 1.77 18.15 65.68
N ASP A 189 2.85 17.56 65.14
CA ASP A 189 3.78 18.26 64.26
C ASP A 189 3.01 18.74 63.03
N LEU A 190 2.57 19.99 63.11
CA LEU A 190 2.08 20.83 62.04
C LEU A 190 3.24 21.21 61.12
N MET A 191 4.00 20.25 60.60
CA MET A 191 5.08 20.50 59.65
C MET A 191 5.51 19.20 58.97
N ASP A 192 4.86 18.88 57.87
CA ASP A 192 5.61 18.35 56.73
C ASP A 192 5.51 19.37 55.58
N MET A 193 6.03 20.58 55.85
CA MET A 193 6.39 21.55 54.81
C MET A 193 7.86 21.38 54.41
N SER A 194 8.44 20.19 54.62
CA SER A 194 9.85 19.94 54.26
C SER A 194 10.05 19.74 52.76
N ASP A 195 8.97 19.51 52.01
CA ASP A 195 9.03 19.28 50.55
C ASP A 195 8.86 20.56 49.71
N GLN A 196 9.22 21.72 50.27
CA GLN A 196 9.25 23.00 49.54
C GLN A 196 10.17 22.94 48.30
N GLU A 197 11.20 22.10 48.36
CA GLU A 197 12.12 21.84 47.24
C GLU A 197 11.45 21.01 46.13
N ALA A 198 10.59 20.03 46.47
CA ALA A 198 9.83 19.27 45.48
C ALA A 198 8.76 20.11 44.78
N LEU A 199 8.13 21.06 45.50
CA LEU A 199 7.17 22.00 44.93
C LEU A 199 7.83 22.97 43.95
N ASP A 200 9.05 23.45 44.23
CA ASP A 200 9.81 24.29 43.31
C ASP A 200 10.25 23.54 42.05
N VAL A 201 10.63 22.26 42.16
CA VAL A 201 10.93 21.41 41.00
C VAL A 201 9.69 21.18 40.14
N PHE A 202 8.51 21.00 40.75
CA PHE A 202 7.25 20.80 40.03
C PHE A 202 6.75 22.08 39.31
N LEU A 203 6.93 23.26 39.92
CA LEU A 203 6.54 24.54 39.30
C LEU A 203 7.50 24.99 38.21
N ASN A 204 8.80 24.70 38.36
CA ASN A 204 9.83 25.09 37.38
C ASN A 204 9.93 24.13 36.19
N SER A 205 9.38 22.92 36.26
CA SER A 205 9.41 21.92 35.16
C SER A 205 8.22 22.02 34.19
N GLY A 206 7.28 22.95 34.41
CA GLY A 206 6.09 23.16 33.58
C GLY A 206 6.11 24.37 32.65
N SER A 207 7.24 25.08 32.51
CA SER A 207 7.33 26.31 31.71
C SER A 207 8.54 26.30 30.78
N GLU A 208 8.51 25.45 29.75
CA GLU A 208 9.41 25.60 28.60
C GLU A 208 8.64 25.56 27.27
N ASP A 209 7.57 26.33 27.17
CA ASP A 209 6.97 26.68 25.87
C ASP A 209 7.07 28.19 25.64
N ASN A 210 7.98 28.57 24.76
CA ASN A 210 7.90 29.76 23.89
C ASN A 210 7.75 31.14 24.55
N ASN A 211 8.85 31.88 24.68
CA ASN A 211 8.93 33.18 24.02
C ASN A 211 10.38 33.61 23.73
N VAL A 212 10.65 33.70 22.44
CA VAL A 212 11.65 34.49 21.71
C VAL A 212 12.49 35.45 22.58
N LEU A 213 13.81 35.22 22.60
CA LEU A 213 14.88 36.15 22.19
C LEU A 213 16.21 35.78 22.87
N SER A 214 17.21 35.35 22.10
CA SER A 214 18.61 35.62 22.42
C SER A 214 19.47 35.57 21.15
N PRO A 215 20.28 36.61 20.89
CA PRO A 215 21.39 36.50 19.98
C PRO A 215 22.64 35.99 20.74
N MET A 216 23.21 34.92 20.20
CA MET A 216 24.63 34.86 19.81
C MET A 216 25.70 34.49 20.87
N LEU A 217 26.35 33.36 20.55
CA LEU A 217 27.74 32.91 20.82
C LEU A 217 28.11 32.29 22.20
N GLY A 218 28.75 31.11 22.11
CA GLY A 218 29.20 30.22 23.20
C GLY A 218 30.59 30.58 23.76
N PRO A 219 31.53 29.64 24.04
CA PRO A 219 31.47 28.16 24.05
C PRO A 219 32.02 27.51 25.37
N ASP A 220 32.03 26.17 25.38
CA ASP A 220 32.92 25.23 26.09
C ASP A 220 32.52 24.54 27.42
N SER A 221 32.64 23.22 27.31
CA SER A 221 33.04 22.22 28.32
C SER A 221 31.98 21.50 29.15
N ASN A 222 31.65 20.31 28.62
CA ASN A 222 31.54 19.00 29.28
C ASN A 222 30.70 18.91 30.56
N THR A 223 29.65 18.08 30.51
CA THR A 223 29.52 16.86 31.33
C THR A 223 28.26 16.07 30.95
N TYR A 224 28.47 14.83 30.52
CA TYR A 224 27.60 13.65 30.70
C TYR A 224 26.08 13.82 30.46
N VAL A 225 25.62 13.45 29.26
CA VAL A 225 24.20 13.13 29.02
C VAL A 225 24.13 11.69 28.54
N ASN A 226 23.45 10.85 29.32
CA ASN A 226 22.97 9.54 28.90
C ASN A 226 21.97 9.77 27.74
N GLU A 227 22.41 9.62 26.50
CA GLU A 227 21.50 9.55 25.35
C GLU A 227 20.86 8.17 25.30
N ILE A 228 19.56 8.10 25.57
CA ILE A 228 18.73 7.00 25.08
C ILE A 228 18.46 7.31 23.61
N SER A 229 19.36 6.86 22.72
CA SER A 229 19.12 6.88 21.29
C SER A 229 18.09 5.82 20.94
N LEU A 230 16.82 6.22 20.77
CA LEU A 230 15.81 5.36 20.15
C LEU A 230 16.10 5.26 18.66
N GLN A 231 16.85 4.22 18.30
CA GLN A 231 17.15 3.88 16.92
C GLN A 231 15.86 3.45 16.21
N VAL A 232 15.41 4.23 15.24
CA VAL A 232 14.29 3.89 14.36
C VAL A 232 14.73 2.74 13.44
N PRO A 233 14.00 1.61 13.38
CA PRO A 233 14.32 0.52 12.48
C PRO A 233 14.32 0.97 11.02
N SER A 234 15.33 0.54 10.27
CA SER A 234 15.44 0.85 8.84
C SER A 234 14.34 0.14 8.04
N GLN A 235 13.94 0.70 6.89
CA GLN A 235 12.87 0.16 6.02
C GLN A 235 13.05 -1.34 5.69
N SER A 236 14.30 -1.82 5.63
CA SER A 236 14.66 -3.22 5.41
C SER A 236 14.25 -4.16 6.55
N GLU A 237 14.22 -3.70 7.80
CA GLU A 237 13.88 -4.53 8.98
C GLU A 237 12.37 -4.74 9.12
N LEU A 238 11.56 -3.77 8.68
CA LEU A 238 10.09 -3.89 8.63
C LEU A 238 9.64 -4.91 7.56
N ARG A 239 10.33 -4.98 6.42
CA ARG A 239 10.01 -5.96 5.36
C ARG A 239 10.33 -7.40 5.77
N GLN A 240 11.41 -7.63 6.53
CA GLN A 240 11.77 -8.97 6.99
C GLN A 240 10.79 -9.53 8.03
N LYS A 241 10.20 -8.69 8.90
CA LYS A 241 9.22 -9.14 9.90
C LYS A 241 7.85 -9.52 9.31
N LEU A 242 7.47 -8.94 8.17
CA LEU A 242 6.21 -9.29 7.48
C LEU A 242 6.29 -10.66 6.78
N CYS A 243 7.47 -11.05 6.27
CA CYS A 243 7.65 -12.37 5.66
C CYS A 243 7.55 -13.54 6.65
N SER A 244 7.77 -13.31 7.95
CA SER A 244 7.69 -14.37 8.98
C SER A 244 6.27 -14.69 9.47
N LEU A 245 5.26 -13.91 9.09
CA LEU A 245 3.87 -14.12 9.55
C LEU A 245 2.97 -14.83 8.53
N SER A 246 3.45 -15.11 7.32
CA SER A 246 2.66 -15.72 6.24
C SER A 246 2.76 -17.24 6.11
N SER A 247 3.30 -17.97 7.09
CA SER A 247 3.39 -19.43 7.02
C SER A 247 2.68 -20.11 8.19
N THR A 248 1.36 -20.30 8.10
CA THR A 248 0.63 -21.45 8.69
C THR A 248 -0.86 -21.40 8.35
N CYS A 249 -1.31 -22.21 7.39
CA CYS A 249 -2.41 -23.16 7.60
C CYS A 249 -2.73 -23.92 6.30
N THR A 250 -2.39 -25.21 6.27
CA THR A 250 -3.04 -26.20 5.42
C THR A 250 -3.69 -27.24 6.31
N ASP A 251 -4.99 -27.41 6.08
CA ASP A 251 -5.74 -28.67 6.04
C ASP A 251 -6.10 -29.39 7.35
N SER A 252 -7.40 -29.39 7.69
CA SER A 252 -8.17 -30.61 7.98
C SER A 252 -9.68 -30.33 8.10
N ALA A 253 -10.45 -31.27 7.53
CA ALA A 253 -11.86 -31.24 7.16
C ALA A 253 -12.91 -31.36 8.28
N SER A 254 -14.15 -30.96 7.98
CA SER A 254 -15.37 -31.69 8.35
C SER A 254 -16.58 -31.31 7.47
N GLN A 255 -17.30 -32.34 7.02
CA GLN A 255 -18.61 -32.31 6.36
C GLN A 255 -19.71 -32.06 7.41
N ASP A 256 -20.75 -31.28 7.09
CA ASP A 256 -22.15 -31.75 7.06
C ASP A 256 -23.11 -30.70 6.43
N ALA A 257 -24.24 -31.19 5.94
CA ALA A 257 -25.20 -30.54 5.05
C ALA A 257 -26.15 -29.52 5.71
N SER A 258 -26.53 -28.46 4.97
CA SER A 258 -27.88 -27.88 5.03
C SER A 258 -28.14 -26.89 3.88
N GLU A 259 -29.37 -26.93 3.37
CA GLU A 259 -29.90 -26.26 2.19
C GLU A 259 -30.04 -24.73 2.36
N GLY A 260 -29.85 -23.97 1.28
CA GLY A 260 -30.17 -22.53 1.24
C GLY A 260 -29.71 -21.86 -0.05
N GLU A 261 -30.64 -21.68 -0.98
CA GLU A 261 -30.47 -21.11 -2.32
C GLU A 261 -29.86 -19.69 -2.35
N SER A 262 -28.90 -19.46 -3.26
CA SER A 262 -28.53 -18.15 -3.80
C SER A 262 -27.96 -18.35 -5.22
N PRO A 263 -28.26 -17.47 -6.20
CA PRO A 263 -28.15 -17.83 -7.61
C PRO A 263 -26.70 -17.87 -8.11
N VAL A 264 -26.38 -18.94 -8.82
CA VAL A 264 -25.13 -19.13 -9.57
C VAL A 264 -25.17 -18.26 -10.82
N VAL A 265 -24.32 -17.23 -10.86
CA VAL A 265 -24.02 -16.50 -12.09
C VAL A 265 -23.06 -17.38 -12.90
N GLN A 266 -23.53 -17.88 -14.04
CA GLN A 266 -22.70 -18.59 -15.00
C GLN A 266 -21.76 -17.59 -15.67
N SER A 267 -20.45 -17.73 -15.43
CA SER A 267 -19.45 -17.12 -16.31
C SER A 267 -19.39 -17.93 -17.59
N ASP A 268 -19.65 -17.26 -18.71
CA ASP A 268 -19.46 -17.77 -20.06
C ASP A 268 -17.96 -17.77 -20.35
N GLU A 269 -17.40 -18.94 -20.64
CA GLU A 269 -16.00 -19.13 -21.01
C GLU A 269 -15.94 -19.58 -22.48
N GLU A 270 -15.81 -18.60 -23.40
CA GLU A 270 -15.52 -18.86 -24.80
C GLU A 270 -14.06 -19.31 -24.97
N GLU A 271 -13.85 -20.61 -25.16
CA GLU A 271 -12.57 -21.19 -25.57
C GLU A 271 -12.38 -21.00 -27.09
N VAL A 272 -11.56 -20.02 -27.50
CA VAL A 272 -11.20 -19.81 -28.91
C VAL A 272 -10.24 -20.91 -29.36
N GLN A 273 -10.79 -21.94 -30.01
CA GLN A 273 -10.03 -22.96 -30.72
C GLN A 273 -9.38 -22.33 -31.98
N VAL A 274 -8.06 -22.26 -32.00
CA VAL A 274 -7.30 -21.91 -33.21
C VAL A 274 -7.14 -23.13 -34.11
N ASP A 275 -7.99 -23.22 -35.12
CA ASP A 275 -7.89 -24.16 -36.24
C ASP A 275 -6.55 -23.96 -36.98
N THR A 276 -5.57 -24.79 -36.69
CA THR A 276 -4.34 -24.92 -37.50
C THR A 276 -4.45 -26.14 -38.39
N ALA A 277 -5.26 -26.03 -39.45
CA ALA A 277 -5.41 -27.06 -40.46
C ALA A 277 -5.44 -26.47 -41.88
N LEU A 278 -4.30 -25.96 -42.38
CA LEU A 278 -4.05 -25.89 -43.83
C LEU A 278 -2.56 -25.70 -44.17
N ALA A 279 -1.78 -26.77 -44.09
CA ALA A 279 -0.51 -26.88 -44.81
C ALA A 279 -0.41 -28.27 -45.45
N ALA A 280 -1.08 -28.35 -46.61
CA ALA A 280 -0.82 -29.20 -47.76
C ALA A 280 0.06 -30.45 -47.55
N VAL A 281 -0.59 -31.60 -47.50
CA VAL A 281 -0.08 -32.81 -48.17
C VAL A 281 -0.23 -32.60 -49.68
N THR A 282 0.88 -32.53 -50.41
CA THR A 282 0.95 -33.06 -51.78
C THR A 282 2.27 -33.81 -51.97
N GLU A 283 2.12 -35.10 -51.79
CA GLU A 283 2.87 -36.26 -52.28
C GLU A 283 3.97 -36.14 -53.35
N ARG A 284 5.01 -36.96 -53.08
CA ARG A 284 5.64 -37.99 -53.95
C ARG A 284 6.64 -37.58 -55.05
N LYS A 285 7.90 -37.99 -54.78
CA LYS A 285 8.70 -39.01 -55.51
C LYS A 285 8.96 -38.80 -57.01
N GLY A 286 10.21 -38.47 -57.33
CA GLY A 286 10.82 -38.67 -58.65
C GLY A 286 12.34 -38.50 -58.58
N ALA A 287 13.07 -39.53 -58.99
CA ALA A 287 14.53 -39.54 -59.13
C ALA A 287 14.98 -38.89 -60.44
N SER A 288 16.31 -38.79 -60.63
CA SER A 288 17.03 -38.42 -61.88
C SER A 288 17.15 -36.90 -62.06
N ASP A 289 18.24 -36.26 -62.47
CA ASP A 289 19.63 -36.60 -62.83
C ASP A 289 20.29 -35.26 -63.24
N GLY A 290 21.61 -35.16 -63.17
CA GLY A 290 22.38 -34.23 -64.01
C GLY A 290 22.68 -32.82 -63.50
N SER A 291 23.96 -32.62 -63.14
CA SER A 291 24.89 -31.65 -63.76
C SER A 291 25.55 -30.67 -62.78
N ASP A 292 26.69 -31.10 -62.25
CA ASP A 292 27.82 -30.24 -61.84
C ASP A 292 28.36 -29.50 -63.07
N GLU A 293 28.42 -28.17 -63.05
CA GLU A 293 29.22 -27.37 -63.98
C GLU A 293 30.50 -26.96 -63.24
N SER A 294 31.64 -27.47 -63.73
CA SER A 294 32.98 -27.16 -63.24
C SER A 294 33.46 -25.80 -63.71
N ASP A 295 34.12 -25.10 -62.80
CA ASP A 295 35.11 -24.06 -63.06
C ASP A 295 36.18 -24.51 -64.06
N SER A 296 36.52 -23.66 -65.03
CA SER A 296 37.87 -23.53 -65.61
C SER A 296 37.97 -22.34 -66.57
N GLN A 297 38.57 -21.24 -66.12
CA GLN A 297 39.31 -20.34 -67.03
C GLN A 297 40.39 -19.56 -66.30
N THR A 298 41.64 -20.04 -66.35
CA THR A 298 42.84 -19.20 -66.30
C THR A 298 43.96 -19.87 -67.08
N ILE A 299 44.63 -19.05 -67.91
CA ILE A 299 45.76 -19.29 -68.83
C ILE A 299 45.36 -19.71 -70.24
#